data_AF-A0A939KEA7-F1
#
_entry.id   AF-A0A939KEA7-F1
#
_cell.length_a   1.000
_cell.length_b   1.000
_cell.length_c   1.000
_cell.angle_alpha   90.00
_cell.angle_beta   90.00
_cell.angle_gamma   90.00
#
_symmetry.space_group_name_H-M   'P 1'
#
loop_
_entity.id
_entity.type
_entity.pdbx_description
1 polymer ?
#
loop_
_entity_poly.entity_id
_entity_poly.type
_entity_poly.pdbx_seq_one_letter_code
_entity_poly.pdbx_strand_id
1 'polypeptide(L)'
;MISGLGFGLQTFYSIKHLKTSIYFVERAKEIECSLTSNTGEAVDILHSYVTGALFSSVAFLEALANEMFAEASKSNGGCFNSLETAIIDKISDRANSKKFEQVKVLDKLNLLLELCGHDKLTKGGPPYQHTKTLIDIRNQLMHYKASFLDIGTEGMVRPGSFGSSDLARFVRGLFPDRKNFNNAIRSDGWIGFGCANWALKTARNHADLIHETIGIEPYYSHVTSRVRYV
;
A
#
# COMPACT_ATOMS: atom_id res chain seq x y z
N MET A 1 25.09 12.39 -39.68
CA MET A 1 24.73 11.39 -38.66
C MET A 1 23.22 11.36 -38.56
N ILE A 2 22.58 10.27 -38.97
CA ILE A 2 21.14 10.10 -38.82
C ILE A 2 20.91 9.67 -37.38
N SER A 3 20.33 10.54 -36.54
CA SER A 3 19.85 10.16 -35.22
C SER A 3 18.74 9.13 -35.42
N GLY A 4 19.01 7.88 -35.06
CA GLY A 4 18.01 6.83 -35.08
C GLY A 4 16.87 7.19 -34.14
N LEU A 5 15.63 7.19 -34.65
CA LEU A 5 14.43 7.36 -33.84
C LEU A 5 14.32 6.14 -32.92
N GLY A 6 14.72 6.29 -31.65
CA GLY A 6 14.52 5.28 -30.62
C GLY A 6 13.12 5.38 -30.03
N PHE A 7 12.41 4.26 -29.94
CA PHE A 7 11.16 4.17 -29.19
C PHE A 7 11.43 3.54 -27.82
N GLY A 8 11.09 4.25 -26.75
CA GLY A 8 11.12 3.74 -25.38
C GLY A 8 9.71 3.50 -24.87
N LEU A 9 9.39 2.26 -24.46
CA LEU A 9 8.15 1.96 -23.76
C LEU A 9 8.42 1.97 -22.26
N GLN A 10 7.82 2.90 -21.53
CA GLN A 10 7.94 2.93 -20.08
C GLN A 10 6.81 2.16 -19.41
N THR A 11 7.17 1.28 -18.48
CA THR A 11 6.22 0.52 -17.68
C THR A 11 6.22 1.04 -16.25
N PHE A 12 5.08 1.52 -15.77
CA PHE A 12 4.86 1.81 -14.36
C PHE A 12 4.27 0.58 -13.67
N TYR A 13 5.04 -0.05 -12.80
CA TYR A 13 4.60 -1.17 -11.97
C TYR A 13 3.67 -0.72 -10.86
N SER A 14 3.77 0.53 -10.37
CA SER A 14 2.81 1.09 -9.42
C SER A 14 1.38 0.98 -9.97
N ILE A 15 1.16 1.37 -11.23
CA ILE A 15 -0.12 1.25 -11.92
C ILE A 15 -0.61 -0.21 -11.96
N LYS A 16 0.29 -1.17 -12.22
CA LYS A 16 -0.06 -2.59 -12.24
C LYS A 16 -0.48 -3.07 -10.85
N HIS A 17 0.30 -2.77 -9.82
CA HIS A 17 0.00 -3.13 -8.44
C HIS A 17 -1.30 -2.50 -7.95
N LEU A 18 -1.57 -1.24 -8.32
CA LEU A 18 -2.83 -0.58 -8.01
C LEU A 18 -4.02 -1.30 -8.66
N LYS A 19 -3.93 -1.63 -9.95
CA LYS A 19 -4.96 -2.41 -10.67
C LYS A 19 -5.17 -3.79 -10.04
N THR A 20 -4.10 -4.48 -9.69
CA THR A 20 -4.16 -5.79 -9.02
C THR A 20 -4.85 -5.67 -7.66
N SER A 21 -4.52 -4.64 -6.88
CA SER A 21 -5.17 -4.40 -5.59
C SER A 21 -6.67 -4.13 -5.76
N ILE A 22 -7.06 -3.29 -6.72
CA ILE A 22 -8.47 -3.02 -7.03
C ILE A 22 -9.21 -4.32 -7.35
N TYR A 23 -8.66 -5.13 -8.26
CA TYR A 23 -9.25 -6.40 -8.65
C TYR A 23 -9.44 -7.34 -7.45
N PHE A 24 -8.43 -7.45 -6.58
CA PHE A 24 -8.51 -8.28 -5.39
C PHE A 24 -9.54 -7.78 -4.37
N VAL A 25 -9.67 -6.47 -4.18
CA VAL A 25 -10.73 -5.88 -3.35
C VAL A 25 -12.12 -6.20 -3.90
N GLU A 26 -12.31 -6.09 -5.22
CA GLU A 26 -13.58 -6.42 -5.87
C GLU A 26 -13.95 -7.90 -5.71
N ARG A 27 -12.99 -8.81 -5.92
CA ARG A 27 -13.19 -10.25 -5.70
C ARG A 27 -13.47 -10.59 -4.23
N ALA A 28 -12.74 -9.99 -3.29
CA ALA A 28 -12.99 -10.17 -1.86
C ALA A 28 -14.42 -9.76 -1.48
N LYS A 29 -14.91 -8.64 -2.04
CA LYS A 29 -16.29 -8.18 -1.83
C LYS A 29 -17.32 -9.21 -2.31
N GLU A 30 -17.18 -9.68 -3.54
CA GLU A 30 -18.13 -10.62 -4.15
C GLU A 30 -18.19 -11.93 -3.38
N ILE A 31 -17.03 -12.46 -2.98
CA ILE A 31 -16.95 -13.70 -2.20
C ILE A 31 -17.56 -13.48 -0.82
N GLU A 32 -17.18 -12.42 -0.10
CA GLU A 32 -17.73 -12.17 1.24
C GLU A 32 -19.25 -11.97 1.24
N CYS A 33 -19.80 -11.29 0.22
CA CYS A 33 -21.25 -11.13 0.06
C CYS A 33 -21.99 -12.45 -0.22
N SER A 34 -21.31 -13.46 -0.75
CA SER A 34 -21.89 -14.78 -1.07
C SER A 34 -21.59 -15.85 -0.02
N LEU A 35 -20.83 -15.53 1.02
CA LEU A 35 -20.57 -16.46 2.11
C LEU A 35 -21.85 -16.83 2.84
N THR A 36 -22.01 -18.11 3.14
CA THR A 36 -23.08 -18.67 3.99
C THR A 36 -22.55 -19.23 5.30
N SER A 37 -21.23 -19.31 5.46
CA SER A 37 -20.57 -19.78 6.67
C SER A 37 -19.21 -19.10 6.86
N ASN A 38 -18.65 -19.24 8.06
CA ASN A 38 -17.35 -18.67 8.44
C ASN A 38 -16.16 -19.57 8.10
N THR A 39 -16.38 -20.74 7.50
CA THR A 39 -15.36 -21.77 7.26
C THR A 39 -15.50 -22.38 5.87
N GLY A 40 -14.47 -23.10 5.42
CA GLY A 40 -14.47 -23.82 4.16
C GLY A 40 -13.81 -23.03 3.02
N GLU A 41 -13.77 -23.65 1.85
CA GLU A 41 -12.95 -23.21 0.71
C GLU A 41 -13.19 -21.76 0.30
N ALA A 42 -14.44 -21.30 0.28
CA ALA A 42 -14.77 -19.91 -0.07
C ALA A 42 -14.12 -18.89 0.88
N VAL A 43 -13.94 -19.25 2.15
CA VAL A 43 -13.26 -18.39 3.14
C VAL A 43 -11.75 -18.37 2.90
N ASP A 44 -11.16 -19.51 2.54
CA ASP A 44 -9.74 -19.57 2.19
C ASP A 44 -9.42 -18.78 0.91
N ILE A 45 -10.32 -18.84 -0.07
CA ILE A 45 -10.24 -18.01 -1.30
C ILE A 45 -10.40 -16.52 -0.94
N LEU A 46 -11.35 -16.16 -0.07
CA LEU A 46 -11.48 -14.79 0.43
C LEU A 46 -10.18 -14.29 1.06
N HIS A 47 -9.59 -15.07 1.98
CA HIS A 47 -8.34 -14.72 2.64
C HIS A 47 -7.19 -14.52 1.65
N SER A 48 -7.14 -15.34 0.59
CA SER A 48 -6.16 -15.21 -0.49
C SER A 48 -6.29 -13.87 -1.22
N TYR A 49 -7.52 -13.46 -1.54
CA TYR A 49 -7.78 -12.15 -2.17
C TYR A 49 -7.50 -10.98 -1.23
N VAL A 50 -7.89 -11.05 0.04
CA VAL A 50 -7.60 -10.01 1.03
C VAL A 50 -6.10 -9.82 1.21
N THR A 51 -5.35 -10.92 1.34
CA THR A 51 -3.89 -10.90 1.45
C THR A 51 -3.25 -10.33 0.18
N GLY A 52 -3.72 -10.76 -0.99
CA GLY A 52 -3.29 -10.22 -2.27
C GLY A 52 -3.50 -8.70 -2.38
N ALA A 53 -4.63 -8.18 -1.90
CA ALA A 53 -4.94 -6.75 -1.88
C ALA A 53 -3.99 -5.98 -0.96
N LEU A 54 -3.75 -6.48 0.26
CA LEU A 54 -2.78 -5.92 1.21
C LEU A 54 -1.38 -5.81 0.58
N PHE A 55 -0.90 -6.89 -0.01
CA PHE A 55 0.44 -6.95 -0.61
C PHE A 55 0.54 -6.02 -1.82
N SER A 56 -0.46 -6.03 -2.69
CA SER A 56 -0.48 -5.19 -3.88
C SER A 56 -0.62 -3.70 -3.54
N SER A 57 -1.33 -3.34 -2.47
CA SER A 57 -1.42 -1.96 -1.98
C SER A 57 -0.06 -1.43 -1.50
N VAL A 58 0.72 -2.25 -0.78
CA VAL A 58 2.07 -1.86 -0.35
C VAL A 58 3.04 -1.82 -1.53
N ALA A 59 2.99 -2.82 -2.42
CA ALA A 59 3.82 -2.86 -3.62
C ALA A 59 3.54 -1.66 -4.54
N PHE A 60 2.30 -1.17 -4.61
CA PHE A 60 1.95 0.07 -5.28
C PHE A 60 2.75 1.25 -4.74
N LEU A 61 2.78 1.46 -3.42
CA LEU A 61 3.54 2.56 -2.79
C LEU A 61 5.04 2.42 -3.00
N GLU A 62 5.58 1.20 -2.87
CA GLU A 62 7.01 0.93 -3.05
C GLU A 62 7.44 1.23 -4.49
N ALA A 63 6.68 0.74 -5.47
CA ALA A 63 6.93 1.01 -6.88
C ALA A 63 6.75 2.50 -7.19
N LEU A 64 5.69 3.14 -6.66
CA LEU A 64 5.42 4.56 -6.87
C LEU A 64 6.59 5.42 -6.38
N ALA A 65 7.08 5.18 -5.16
CA ALA A 65 8.21 5.92 -4.63
C ALA A 65 9.45 5.77 -5.52
N ASN A 66 9.77 4.56 -5.96
CA ASN A 66 10.91 4.34 -6.85
C ASN A 66 10.74 5.01 -8.23
N GLU A 67 9.55 4.90 -8.80
CA GLU A 67 9.23 5.49 -10.10
C GLU A 67 9.28 7.02 -10.07
N MET A 68 8.80 7.66 -9.00
CA MET A 68 8.91 9.11 -8.85
C MET A 68 10.37 9.55 -8.89
N PHE A 69 11.27 8.91 -8.13
CA PHE A 69 12.70 9.24 -8.20
C PHE A 69 13.32 8.93 -9.58
N ALA A 70 12.85 7.89 -10.27
CA ALA A 70 13.28 7.59 -11.63
C ALA A 70 12.80 8.63 -12.66
N GLU A 71 11.59 9.19 -12.49
CA GLU A 71 11.05 10.25 -13.35
C GLU A 71 11.93 11.51 -13.34
N ALA A 72 12.45 11.89 -12.17
CA ALA A 72 13.33 13.05 -12.03
C ALA A 72 14.65 12.91 -12.83
N SER A 73 15.09 11.68 -13.10
CA SER A 73 16.30 11.41 -13.89
C SER A 73 16.10 11.47 -15.40
N LYS A 74 14.88 11.75 -15.88
CA LYS A 74 14.61 12.00 -17.30
C LYS A 74 15.11 13.37 -17.70
N SER A 75 15.53 13.51 -18.96
CA SER A 75 16.02 14.77 -19.52
C SER A 75 14.99 15.92 -19.50
N ASN A 76 13.70 15.62 -19.43
CA ASN A 76 12.62 16.60 -19.30
C ASN A 76 12.04 16.70 -17.88
N GLY A 77 12.65 16.05 -16.88
CA GLY A 77 12.16 15.99 -15.50
C GLY A 77 10.94 15.09 -15.27
N GLY A 78 10.46 14.37 -16.30
CA GLY A 78 9.35 13.43 -16.17
C GLY A 78 8.07 14.08 -15.63
N CYS A 79 7.49 13.49 -14.59
CA CYS A 79 6.30 14.02 -13.91
C CYS A 79 6.54 15.34 -13.13
N PHE A 80 7.80 15.76 -12.97
CA PHE A 80 8.16 17.01 -12.27
C PHE A 80 8.47 18.16 -13.23
N ASN A 81 8.15 18.05 -14.51
CA ASN A 81 8.50 19.04 -15.53
C ASN A 81 7.95 20.47 -15.27
N SER A 82 6.99 20.61 -14.36
CA SER A 82 6.43 21.89 -13.90
C SER A 82 7.21 22.52 -12.74
N LEU A 83 8.14 21.79 -12.10
CA LEU A 83 8.95 22.28 -10.99
C LEU A 83 10.23 22.98 -11.48
N GLU A 84 10.87 23.74 -10.59
CA GLU A 84 12.16 24.35 -10.87
C GLU A 84 13.24 23.29 -11.15
N THR A 85 14.08 23.53 -12.16
CA THR A 85 15.17 22.61 -12.55
C THR A 85 16.07 22.24 -11.37
N ALA A 86 16.39 23.20 -10.49
CA ALA A 86 17.21 22.95 -9.31
C ALA A 86 16.59 21.95 -8.31
N ILE A 87 15.24 21.84 -8.26
CA ILE A 87 14.55 20.83 -7.46
C ILE A 87 14.66 19.46 -8.13
N ILE A 88 14.41 19.40 -9.44
CA ILE A 88 14.50 18.17 -10.25
C ILE A 88 15.91 17.56 -10.14
N ASP A 89 16.94 18.39 -10.27
CA ASP A 89 18.34 17.98 -10.15
C ASP A 89 18.63 17.36 -8.78
N LYS A 90 18.16 17.97 -7.68
CA LYS A 90 18.32 17.42 -6.32
C LYS A 90 17.65 16.05 -6.18
N ILE A 91 16.48 15.85 -6.76
CA ILE A 91 15.77 14.56 -6.72
C ILE A 91 16.55 13.51 -7.53
N SER A 92 17.02 13.87 -8.73
CA SER A 92 17.81 12.97 -9.59
C SER A 92 19.14 12.58 -8.93
N ASP A 93 19.88 13.54 -8.38
CA ASP A 93 21.13 13.29 -7.65
C ASP A 93 20.91 12.32 -6.48
N ARG A 94 19.80 12.49 -5.76
CA ARG A 94 19.46 11.61 -4.66
C ARG A 94 19.13 10.19 -5.13
N ALA A 95 18.37 10.05 -6.23
CA ALA A 95 18.03 8.77 -6.83
C ALA A 95 19.28 7.97 -7.22
N ASN A 96 20.32 8.66 -7.71
CA ASN A 96 21.58 8.04 -8.15
C ASN A 96 22.54 7.69 -7.00
N SER A 97 22.17 7.96 -5.75
CA SER A 97 23.02 7.65 -4.60
C SER A 97 22.97 6.16 -4.23
N LYS A 98 24.12 5.54 -3.98
CA LYS A 98 24.23 4.09 -3.63
C LYS A 98 23.37 3.64 -2.44
N LYS A 99 23.00 4.57 -1.55
CA LYS A 99 22.19 4.29 -0.35
C LYS A 99 20.68 4.40 -0.59
N PHE A 100 20.25 4.94 -1.72
CA PHE A 100 18.83 5.22 -1.99
C PHE A 100 17.97 3.96 -2.01
N GLU A 101 18.47 2.87 -2.61
CA GLU A 101 17.74 1.60 -2.71
C GLU A 101 17.36 1.00 -1.35
N GLN A 102 18.16 1.25 -0.30
CA GLN A 102 17.94 0.71 1.04
C GLN A 102 16.96 1.55 1.88
N VAL A 103 16.56 2.72 1.40
CA VAL A 103 15.65 3.61 2.13
C VAL A 103 14.24 3.00 2.11
N LYS A 104 13.59 2.96 3.27
CA LYS A 104 12.22 2.47 3.40
C LYS A 104 11.24 3.36 2.65
N VAL A 105 10.16 2.80 2.13
CA VAL A 105 9.19 3.51 1.29
C VAL A 105 8.66 4.82 1.91
N LEU A 106 8.27 4.82 3.19
CA LEU A 106 7.79 6.04 3.86
C LEU A 106 8.88 7.10 4.01
N ASP A 107 10.14 6.67 4.18
CA ASP A 107 11.27 7.58 4.27
C ASP A 107 11.64 8.13 2.87
N LYS A 108 11.47 7.34 1.80
CA LYS A 108 11.60 7.81 0.40
C LYS A 108 10.56 8.88 0.08
N LEU A 109 9.29 8.66 0.42
CA LEU A 109 8.20 9.61 0.16
C LEU A 109 8.36 10.90 0.96
N ASN A 110 8.72 10.81 2.25
CA ASN A 110 9.03 11.99 3.05
C ASN A 110 10.26 12.74 2.52
N LEU A 111 11.29 12.03 2.09
CA LEU A 111 12.47 12.64 1.49
C LEU A 111 12.11 13.40 0.19
N LEU A 112 11.20 12.85 -0.61
CA LEU A 112 10.72 13.53 -1.81
C LEU A 112 10.07 14.88 -1.47
N LEU A 113 9.19 14.91 -0.45
CA LEU A 113 8.58 16.16 0.04
C LEU A 113 9.64 17.17 0.45
N GLU A 114 10.64 16.76 1.23
CA GLU A 114 11.72 17.64 1.69
C GLU A 114 12.54 18.21 0.53
N LEU A 115 12.84 17.39 -0.48
CA LEU A 115 13.59 17.85 -1.66
C LEU A 115 12.79 18.86 -2.48
N CYS A 116 11.46 18.73 -2.49
CA CYS A 116 10.53 19.70 -3.08
C CYS A 116 10.27 20.92 -2.17
N GLY A 117 10.89 21.01 -1.00
CA GLY A 117 10.75 22.15 -0.08
C GLY A 117 9.51 22.10 0.82
N HIS A 118 8.89 20.93 0.98
CA HIS A 118 7.75 20.73 1.87
C HIS A 118 8.13 20.01 3.17
N ASP A 119 7.31 20.21 4.19
CA ASP A 119 7.44 19.47 5.45
C ASP A 119 7.15 17.97 5.26
N LYS A 120 7.84 17.15 6.05
CA LYS A 120 7.53 15.72 6.18
C LYS A 120 6.09 15.52 6.67
N LEU A 121 5.47 14.41 6.28
CA LEU A 121 4.16 14.04 6.83
C LEU A 121 4.25 13.80 8.35
N THR A 122 3.25 14.32 9.06
CA THR A 122 3.15 14.16 10.52
C THR A 122 2.96 12.70 10.89
N LYS A 123 3.89 12.15 11.68
CA LYS A 123 3.88 10.71 12.04
C LYS A 123 2.72 10.29 12.94
N GLY A 124 2.14 11.24 13.67
CA GLY A 124 1.12 10.99 14.70
C GLY A 124 -0.33 10.97 14.20
N GLY A 125 -0.57 11.02 12.88
CA GLY A 125 -1.93 11.01 12.35
C GLY A 125 -2.05 10.41 10.95
N PRO A 126 -3.29 10.23 10.45
CA PRO A 126 -3.53 9.87 9.06
C PRO A 126 -3.04 10.96 8.09
N PRO A 127 -2.57 10.60 6.88
CA PRO A 127 -2.49 9.24 6.34
C PRO A 127 -1.23 8.46 6.77
N TYR A 128 -0.20 9.11 7.35
CA TYR A 128 1.09 8.44 7.65
C TYR A 128 0.92 7.22 8.56
N GLN A 129 0.19 7.37 9.68
CA GLN A 129 0.03 6.28 10.64
C GLN A 129 -0.71 5.09 10.03
N HIS A 130 -1.75 5.33 9.22
CA HIS A 130 -2.47 4.26 8.54
C HIS A 130 -1.57 3.52 7.55
N THR A 131 -0.78 4.23 6.76
CA THR A 131 0.14 3.62 5.80
C THR A 131 1.24 2.83 6.50
N LYS A 132 1.76 3.34 7.62
CA LYS A 132 2.69 2.59 8.47
C LYS A 132 2.06 1.29 8.95
N THR A 133 0.84 1.35 9.49
CA THR A 133 0.11 0.16 9.94
C THR A 133 -0.11 -0.82 8.78
N LEU A 134 -0.46 -0.35 7.58
CA LEU A 134 -0.61 -1.19 6.39
C LEU A 134 0.71 -1.94 6.04
N ILE A 135 1.84 -1.23 6.04
CA ILE A 135 3.16 -1.83 5.80
C ILE A 135 3.50 -2.84 6.90
N ASP A 136 3.19 -2.54 8.16
CA ASP A 136 3.43 -3.44 9.28
C ASP A 136 2.59 -4.72 9.16
N ILE A 137 1.31 -4.63 8.77
CA ILE A 137 0.47 -5.81 8.47
C ILE A 137 1.11 -6.66 7.37
N ARG A 138 1.51 -6.05 6.25
CA ARG A 138 2.18 -6.77 5.15
C ARG A 138 3.42 -7.50 5.66
N ASN A 139 4.27 -6.81 6.42
CA ASN A 139 5.51 -7.38 6.95
C ASN A 139 5.24 -8.57 7.88
N GLN A 140 4.22 -8.48 8.74
CA GLN A 140 3.85 -9.60 9.63
C GLN A 140 3.31 -10.80 8.84
N LEU A 141 2.47 -10.58 7.83
CA LEU A 141 1.94 -11.66 6.99
C LEU A 141 3.03 -12.29 6.10
N MET A 142 3.98 -11.50 5.61
CA MET A 142 5.07 -11.97 4.76
C MET A 142 6.16 -12.71 5.55
N HIS A 143 6.46 -12.25 6.75
CA HIS A 143 7.42 -12.88 7.67
C HIS A 143 6.71 -13.63 8.78
N TYR A 144 5.55 -14.24 8.44
CA TYR A 144 4.67 -14.93 9.36
C TYR A 144 5.45 -15.86 10.29
N LYS A 145 5.47 -15.51 11.58
CA LYS A 145 5.87 -16.44 12.63
C LYS A 145 4.64 -17.25 12.98
N ALA A 146 4.80 -18.57 13.10
CA ALA A 146 3.71 -19.53 13.24
C ALA A 146 2.67 -19.19 14.33
N SER A 147 2.99 -18.29 15.27
CA SER A 147 2.12 -17.76 16.32
C SER A 147 1.04 -16.77 15.86
N PHE A 148 1.17 -16.11 14.70
CA PHE A 148 0.38 -14.90 14.43
C PHE A 148 -1.14 -15.14 14.37
N LEU A 149 -1.65 -16.27 13.86
CA LEU A 149 -3.09 -16.56 13.91
C LEU A 149 -3.55 -17.43 15.10
N ASP A 150 -2.64 -17.81 16.01
CA ASP A 150 -2.97 -18.67 17.15
C ASP A 150 -4.01 -17.98 18.07
N ILE A 151 -5.08 -18.71 18.41
CA ILE A 151 -6.08 -18.34 19.42
C ILE A 151 -6.06 -19.39 20.51
N GLY A 152 -6.14 -18.95 21.76
CA GLY A 152 -6.23 -19.82 22.92
C GLY A 152 -6.30 -19.02 24.20
N THR A 153 -6.53 -19.71 25.31
CA THR A 153 -6.39 -19.15 26.66
C THR A 153 -4.95 -18.74 26.94
N GLU A 154 -4.76 -17.81 27.89
CA GLU A 154 -3.45 -17.37 28.33
C GLU A 154 -2.57 -18.57 28.72
N GLY A 155 -1.36 -18.66 28.16
CA GLY A 155 -0.46 -19.81 28.32
C GLY A 155 -0.61 -20.94 27.29
N MET A 156 -1.67 -20.94 26.48
CA MET A 156 -1.91 -21.94 25.40
C MET A 156 -1.60 -21.40 24.00
N VAL A 157 -1.18 -20.15 23.90
CA VAL A 157 -0.83 -19.47 22.64
C VAL A 157 0.67 -19.21 22.61
N ARG A 158 1.30 -19.48 21.46
CA ARG A 158 2.74 -19.19 21.30
C ARG A 158 3.00 -17.69 21.48
N PRO A 159 4.09 -17.29 22.17
CA PRO A 159 4.46 -15.89 22.30
C PRO A 159 4.53 -15.18 20.94
N GLY A 160 3.96 -13.96 20.87
CA GLY A 160 3.93 -13.17 19.65
C GLY A 160 2.78 -13.51 18.69
N SER A 161 1.63 -13.94 19.21
CA SER A 161 0.41 -14.05 18.41
C SER A 161 -0.15 -12.67 18.04
N PHE A 162 -0.91 -12.59 16.94
CA PHE A 162 -1.53 -11.32 16.51
C PHE A 162 -2.39 -10.74 17.63
N GLY A 163 -3.25 -11.57 18.24
CA GLY A 163 -4.16 -11.14 19.30
C GLY A 163 -3.47 -10.56 20.54
N SER A 164 -2.22 -10.91 20.81
CA SER A 164 -1.40 -10.36 21.90
C SER A 164 -0.44 -9.25 21.45
N SER A 165 -0.36 -8.96 20.14
CA SER A 165 0.52 -7.95 19.58
C SER A 165 -0.09 -6.55 19.60
N ASP A 166 0.76 -5.53 19.61
CA ASP A 166 0.31 -4.14 19.42
C ASP A 166 -0.39 -3.94 18.07
N LEU A 167 -0.06 -4.75 17.06
CA LEU A 167 -0.67 -4.64 15.73
C LEU A 167 -2.17 -4.95 15.76
N ALA A 168 -2.62 -5.95 16.51
CA ALA A 168 -4.05 -6.21 16.66
C ALA A 168 -4.79 -5.04 17.32
N ARG A 169 -4.13 -4.33 18.25
CA ARG A 169 -4.68 -3.10 18.84
C ARG A 169 -4.80 -2.00 17.79
N PHE A 170 -3.80 -1.85 16.92
CA PHE A 170 -3.82 -0.84 15.86
C PHE A 170 -4.82 -1.14 14.75
N VAL A 171 -5.04 -2.41 14.41
CA VAL A 171 -5.99 -2.82 13.36
C VAL A 171 -7.44 -2.66 13.80
N ARG A 172 -7.70 -2.83 15.10
CA ARG A 172 -9.05 -2.72 15.67
C ARG A 172 -9.67 -1.36 15.38
N GLY A 173 -10.82 -1.37 14.71
CA GLY A 173 -11.60 -0.17 14.40
C GLY A 173 -11.13 0.61 13.16
N LEU A 174 -10.06 0.18 12.47
CA LEU A 174 -9.66 0.80 11.20
C LEU A 174 -10.62 0.49 10.05
N PHE A 175 -11.31 -0.64 10.14
CA PHE A 175 -12.28 -1.09 9.15
C PHE A 175 -13.31 -2.03 9.79
N PRO A 176 -14.47 -2.23 9.14
CA PRO A 176 -15.45 -3.21 9.59
C PRO A 176 -14.87 -4.63 9.51
N ASP A 177 -15.05 -5.40 10.57
CA ASP A 177 -14.79 -6.84 10.55
C ASP A 177 -15.76 -7.56 9.60
N ARG A 178 -15.34 -8.72 9.10
CA ARG A 178 -16.20 -9.64 8.36
C ARG A 178 -17.40 -10.02 9.21
N LYS A 179 -18.56 -10.16 8.58
CA LYS A 179 -19.77 -10.65 9.27
C LYS A 179 -19.53 -12.05 9.82
N ASN A 180 -19.66 -12.21 11.14
CA ASN A 180 -19.58 -13.51 11.78
C ASN A 180 -20.92 -14.24 11.73
N PHE A 181 -20.96 -15.40 11.08
CA PHE A 181 -22.03 -16.38 11.28
C PHE A 181 -21.92 -16.96 12.71
N ASN A 182 -23.02 -16.95 13.46
CA ASN A 182 -23.17 -17.55 14.79
C ASN A 182 -22.40 -16.89 15.96
N ASN A 183 -22.00 -15.61 15.86
CA ASN A 183 -21.33 -14.85 16.94
C ASN A 183 -20.04 -15.49 17.51
N ALA A 184 -19.40 -16.41 16.78
CA ALA A 184 -18.14 -17.01 17.21
C ALA A 184 -16.99 -15.99 17.12
N ILE A 185 -16.20 -15.85 18.19
CA ILE A 185 -14.98 -15.04 18.20
C ILE A 185 -13.93 -15.74 17.34
N ARG A 186 -13.34 -15.05 16.37
CA ARG A 186 -12.28 -15.59 15.49
C ARG A 186 -11.11 -14.61 15.33
N SER A 187 -9.88 -15.11 15.27
CA SER A 187 -8.68 -14.30 15.01
C SER A 187 -8.58 -13.81 13.58
N ASP A 188 -9.32 -14.40 12.66
CA ASP A 188 -9.34 -14.05 11.23
C ASP A 188 -10.51 -13.13 10.86
N GLY A 189 -11.32 -12.68 11.82
CA GLY A 189 -12.50 -11.83 11.55
C GLY A 189 -12.17 -10.52 10.83
N TRP A 190 -10.94 -10.02 11.02
CA TRP A 190 -10.43 -8.84 10.33
C TRP A 190 -9.99 -9.13 8.88
N ILE A 191 -9.80 -10.38 8.47
CA ILE A 191 -9.39 -10.77 7.11
C ILE A 191 -10.63 -10.85 6.21
N GLY A 192 -11.20 -9.68 5.91
CA GLY A 192 -12.36 -9.52 5.03
C GLY A 192 -12.22 -8.36 4.05
N PHE A 193 -13.27 -8.14 3.26
CA PHE A 193 -13.42 -7.02 2.33
C PHE A 193 -13.13 -5.68 3.00
N GLY A 194 -13.57 -5.49 4.25
CA GLY A 194 -13.27 -4.28 5.02
C GLY A 194 -11.77 -3.97 5.09
N CYS A 195 -10.95 -4.98 5.40
CA CYS A 195 -9.50 -4.86 5.44
C CYS A 195 -8.89 -4.60 4.07
N ALA A 196 -9.30 -5.38 3.06
CA ALA A 196 -8.81 -5.23 1.70
C ALA A 196 -9.09 -3.82 1.14
N ASN A 197 -10.31 -3.32 1.33
CA ASN A 197 -10.72 -1.99 0.90
C ASN A 197 -9.98 -0.89 1.68
N TRP A 198 -9.81 -1.05 2.99
CA TRP A 198 -9.03 -0.12 3.81
C TRP A 198 -7.58 -0.05 3.35
N ALA A 199 -6.95 -1.18 3.00
CA ALA A 199 -5.59 -1.23 2.51
C ALA A 199 -5.42 -0.42 1.22
N LEU A 200 -6.29 -0.66 0.24
CA LEU A 200 -6.32 0.07 -1.04
C LEU A 200 -6.49 1.58 -0.81
N LYS A 201 -7.50 1.98 -0.03
CA LYS A 201 -7.78 3.38 0.27
C LYS A 201 -6.63 4.05 1.01
N THR A 202 -6.03 3.36 1.97
CA THR A 202 -4.89 3.87 2.75
C THR A 202 -3.68 4.12 1.86
N ALA A 203 -3.34 3.18 0.98
CA ALA A 203 -2.22 3.34 0.06
C ALA A 203 -2.47 4.48 -0.93
N ARG A 204 -3.68 4.53 -1.50
CA ARG A 204 -4.07 5.61 -2.42
C ARG A 204 -4.06 6.98 -1.74
N ASN A 205 -4.70 7.14 -0.58
CA ASN A 205 -4.77 8.44 0.10
C ASN A 205 -3.38 8.99 0.44
N HIS A 206 -2.44 8.11 0.77
CA HIS A 206 -1.05 8.52 0.99
C HIS A 206 -0.39 8.99 -0.31
N ALA A 207 -0.56 8.24 -1.39
CA ALA A 207 -0.04 8.60 -2.71
C ALA A 207 -0.65 9.92 -3.23
N ASP A 208 -1.98 10.08 -3.12
CA ASP A 208 -2.72 11.27 -3.52
C ASP A 208 -2.21 12.49 -2.73
N LEU A 209 -2.04 12.37 -1.41
CA LEU A 209 -1.50 13.46 -0.58
C LEU A 209 -0.09 13.88 -0.99
N ILE A 210 0.81 12.94 -1.32
CA ILE A 210 2.16 13.26 -1.77
C ILE A 210 2.12 14.07 -3.07
N HIS A 211 1.28 13.66 -4.03
CA HIS A 211 1.15 14.35 -5.33
C HIS A 211 0.53 15.74 -5.16
N GLU A 212 -0.53 15.84 -4.36
CA GLU A 212 -1.18 17.11 -4.01
C GLU A 212 -0.22 18.08 -3.34
N THR A 213 0.56 17.60 -2.36
CA THR A 213 1.53 18.43 -1.63
C THR A 213 2.60 19.00 -2.55
N ILE A 214 3.10 18.19 -3.49
CA ILE A 214 4.12 18.60 -4.46
C ILE A 214 3.52 19.46 -5.59
N GLY A 215 2.21 19.37 -5.84
CA GLY A 215 1.53 20.08 -6.92
C GLY A 215 1.70 19.43 -8.30
N ILE A 216 1.73 18.09 -8.36
CA ILE A 216 1.81 17.32 -9.61
C ILE A 216 0.60 16.39 -9.80
N GLU A 217 0.19 16.16 -11.04
CA GLU A 217 -0.91 15.24 -11.35
C GLU A 217 -0.47 13.77 -11.16
N PRO A 218 -1.23 12.95 -10.41
CA PRO A 218 -0.92 11.53 -10.28
C PRO A 218 -1.07 10.79 -11.60
N TYR A 219 0.01 10.22 -12.13
CA TYR A 219 -0.03 9.48 -13.40
C TYR A 219 -0.86 8.19 -13.35
N TYR A 220 -1.27 7.75 -12.15
CA TYR A 220 -2.20 6.63 -11.95
C TYR A 220 -3.69 7.05 -11.91
N SER A 221 -4.02 8.34 -12.07
CA SER A 221 -5.41 8.86 -11.95
C SER A 221 -6.40 8.23 -12.93
N HIS A 222 -5.94 7.86 -14.13
CA HIS A 222 -6.77 7.18 -15.14
C HIS A 222 -7.25 5.77 -14.73
N VAL A 223 -6.61 5.15 -13.73
CA VAL A 223 -7.02 3.84 -13.20
C VAL A 223 -8.09 3.99 -12.14
N THR A 224 -7.99 5.03 -11.32
CA THR A 224 -8.86 5.21 -10.14
C THR A 224 -10.25 5.72 -10.52
N SER A 225 -10.39 6.42 -11.65
CA SER A 225 -11.67 6.89 -12.19
C SER A 225 -12.66 5.76 -12.54
N ARG A 226 -12.19 4.51 -12.63
CA ARG A 226 -13.01 3.33 -12.95
C ARG A 226 -13.48 2.54 -11.73
N VAL A 227 -13.02 2.89 -10.53
CA VAL A 227 -13.33 2.16 -9.30
C VAL A 227 -14.60 2.74 -8.67
N ARG A 228 -15.67 1.96 -8.60
CA ARG A 228 -16.99 2.37 -8.05
C ARG A 228 -17.03 2.51 -6.51
N TYR A 229 -15.88 2.37 -5.85
CA TYR A 229 -15.76 2.37 -4.39
C TYR A 229 -14.68 3.36 -3.95
N VAL A 230 -15.00 4.65 -4.04
CA VAL A 230 -14.27 5.71 -3.35
C VAL A 230 -15.28 6.42 -2.48
#